data_AF-A0A521JVA2-F1
#
_entry.id   AF-A0A521JVA2-F1
#
_cell.length_a   1.000
_cell.length_b   1.000
_cell.length_c   1.000
_cell.angle_alpha   90.00
_cell.angle_beta   90.00
_cell.angle_gamma   90.00
#
_symmetry.space_group_name_H-M   'P 1'
#
loop_
_entity.id
_entity.type
_entity.pdbx_description
1 polymer ?
#
loop_
_entity_poly.entity_id
_entity_poly.type
_entity_poly.pdbx_seq_one_letter_code
_entity_poly.pdbx_strand_id
1 'polypeptide(L)'
;GFAKHMRDALPNASFIGFTGTPIATSDKNTRAVFGDYISIYDIQQAVRDKATVPIYYESRLAQLELTPSARPTLDAEFEEATEGEEVQRKEKLKTKWAALEAIVGSEKRVRLIAKDLVEHFEKRLEAMAGKALVVCMSRRICVGLYEEIRRLRPAWHAGDDQHGAIKVIMTGSASDPVPWQDHIRSKSRREAIAKRFKNPQDPLRIVIVRDMWLTGFDVPCLHTMYVDKPMRGHGLMQAIARVNRVFKDKPGGLVVDYLGLADQLKSALADYTGSGGKGETAIDQEQAVAELLKRHEICCGLFHGFEWSKWTSGGPTQRLSLLPAAQEHILAQEDGRARLMQAVVELSKAFALAVPHPKALAIQDDVAFFQAVCAALAKKARGEERSEEDLDHAIRQIVSRAISTTDVVDIFKAAGLDKPNISILSDDFLADVRGLKHKNLAVEVLRKLLAGEIKLRSKRHLVQSRSFAELLERSIRTYQNRAIEAAQVIEELIALAKQMRDADRRGEELGLSDDEHAFYEALEVNDSAVKVLGDETLRDIARELVSTVKANTAIDWTVKESVRAKLRVLV
;
A
#
# COMPACT_ATOMS: atom_id res chain seq x y z
N GLY A 1 -32.58 33.84 7.48
CA GLY A 1 -31.32 33.10 7.71
C GLY A 1 -30.15 33.90 7.17
N PHE A 2 -28.93 33.68 7.69
CA PHE A 2 -27.72 34.44 7.35
C PHE A 2 -27.46 34.59 5.85
N ALA A 3 -27.76 33.58 5.02
CA ALA A 3 -27.61 33.64 3.57
C ALA A 3 -28.47 34.74 2.91
N LYS A 4 -29.67 35.02 3.43
CA LYS A 4 -30.55 36.09 2.93
C LYS A 4 -29.95 37.46 3.25
N HIS A 5 -29.51 37.67 4.49
CA HIS A 5 -28.87 38.93 4.90
C HIS A 5 -27.61 39.25 4.08
N MET A 6 -26.83 38.23 3.75
CA MET A 6 -25.64 38.40 2.91
C MET A 6 -25.98 38.82 1.48
N ARG A 7 -27.08 38.31 0.91
CA ARG A 7 -27.58 38.71 -0.42
C ARG A 7 -28.15 40.11 -0.41
N ASP A 8 -28.94 40.44 0.61
CA ASP A 8 -29.52 41.78 0.76
C ASP A 8 -28.42 42.85 0.91
N ALA A 9 -27.33 42.53 1.62
CA ALA A 9 -26.21 43.45 1.83
C ALA A 9 -25.26 43.60 0.62
N LEU A 10 -25.20 42.59 -0.27
CA LEU A 10 -24.28 42.55 -1.42
C LEU A 10 -25.05 42.21 -2.72
N PRO A 11 -25.92 43.12 -3.21
CA PRO A 11 -26.85 42.82 -4.30
C PRO A 11 -26.17 42.53 -5.65
N ASN A 12 -24.94 43.02 -5.85
CA ASN A 12 -24.18 42.85 -7.10
C ASN A 12 -23.06 41.80 -7.00
N ALA A 13 -22.98 41.04 -5.90
CA ALA A 13 -21.95 40.03 -5.72
C ALA A 13 -22.36 38.69 -6.34
N SER A 14 -21.37 37.99 -6.93
CA SER A 14 -21.54 36.60 -7.36
C SER A 14 -21.35 35.65 -6.18
N PHE A 15 -22.28 34.71 -5.99
CA PHE A 15 -22.23 33.73 -4.90
C PHE A 15 -21.96 32.34 -5.46
N ILE A 16 -20.80 31.78 -5.13
CA ILE A 16 -20.38 30.43 -5.55
C ILE A 16 -20.40 29.51 -4.33
N GLY A 17 -21.15 28.42 -4.40
CA GLY A 17 -21.22 27.40 -3.36
C GLY A 17 -20.49 26.13 -3.78
N PHE A 18 -19.62 25.62 -2.91
CA PHE A 18 -19.06 24.27 -3.04
C PHE A 18 -19.76 23.36 -2.04
N THR A 19 -20.30 22.25 -2.53
CA THR A 19 -20.89 21.24 -1.66
C THR A 19 -20.45 19.86 -2.10
N GLY A 20 -19.99 19.05 -1.15
CA GLY A 20 -19.80 17.63 -1.37
C GLY A 20 -21.11 16.85 -1.28
N THR A 21 -22.17 17.48 -0.78
CA THR A 21 -23.43 16.84 -0.35
C THR A 21 -24.61 17.76 -0.72
N PRO A 22 -25.02 17.84 -2.00
CA PRO A 22 -26.07 18.76 -2.42
C PRO A 22 -27.42 18.34 -1.85
N ILE A 23 -28.12 19.25 -1.17
CA ILE A 23 -29.39 18.95 -0.50
C ILE A 23 -30.54 19.13 -1.50
N ALA A 24 -31.31 18.07 -1.69
CA ALA A 24 -32.48 18.00 -2.56
C ALA A 24 -33.75 17.55 -1.80
N THR A 25 -33.91 17.98 -0.54
CA THR A 25 -35.16 17.79 0.21
C THR A 25 -36.12 18.96 -0.03
N SER A 26 -37.42 18.70 0.10
CA SER A 26 -38.52 19.63 -0.18
C SER A 26 -38.40 20.99 0.51
N ASP A 27 -37.75 21.05 1.67
CA ASP A 27 -37.62 22.26 2.49
C ASP A 27 -36.28 23.01 2.34
N LYS A 28 -35.23 22.40 1.78
CA LYS A 28 -33.89 23.02 1.63
C LYS A 28 -33.24 22.59 0.31
N ASN A 29 -33.53 23.31 -0.76
CA ASN A 29 -32.97 23.00 -2.07
C ASN A 29 -31.72 23.86 -2.36
N THR A 30 -30.55 23.23 -2.45
CA THR A 30 -29.28 23.92 -2.76
C THR A 30 -29.36 24.65 -4.12
N ARG A 31 -30.07 24.09 -5.11
CA ARG A 31 -30.27 24.72 -6.43
C ARG A 31 -31.21 25.92 -6.37
N ALA A 32 -32.22 25.88 -5.50
CA ALA A 32 -33.08 27.05 -5.29
C ALA A 32 -32.31 28.23 -4.67
N VAL A 33 -31.26 27.94 -3.90
CA VAL A 33 -30.39 28.97 -3.34
C VAL A 33 -29.35 29.40 -4.37
N PHE A 34 -28.51 28.51 -4.90
CA PHE A 34 -27.31 28.86 -5.68
C PHE A 34 -27.49 28.80 -7.21
N GLY A 35 -28.64 28.36 -7.71
CA GLY A 35 -28.86 28.13 -9.14
C GLY A 35 -28.38 26.76 -9.60
N ASP A 36 -28.17 26.62 -10.92
CA ASP A 36 -27.72 25.37 -11.53
C ASP A 36 -26.27 25.03 -11.21
N TYR A 37 -25.95 23.73 -11.31
CA TYR A 37 -24.58 23.27 -11.14
C TYR A 37 -23.70 23.79 -12.28
N ILE A 38 -22.60 24.46 -11.92
CA ILE A 38 -21.57 24.89 -12.87
C ILE A 38 -20.72 23.70 -13.32
N SER A 39 -20.40 22.79 -12.39
CA SER A 39 -19.64 21.56 -12.63
C SER A 39 -19.96 20.53 -11.54
N ILE A 40 -19.88 19.25 -11.90
CA ILE A 40 -20.10 18.12 -10.98
C ILE A 40 -18.89 17.19 -11.09
N TYR A 41 -18.24 16.95 -9.96
CA TYR A 41 -17.17 15.97 -9.83
C TYR A 41 -17.63 14.89 -8.85
N ASP A 42 -18.13 13.77 -9.38
CA ASP A 42 -18.75 12.73 -8.57
C ASP A 42 -17.73 11.76 -7.95
N ILE A 43 -18.22 10.91 -7.05
CA ILE A 43 -17.40 9.93 -6.33
C ILE A 43 -16.80 8.88 -7.29
N GLN A 44 -17.49 8.53 -8.38
CA GLN A 44 -16.97 7.55 -9.33
C GLN A 44 -15.80 8.11 -10.12
N GLN A 45 -15.94 9.35 -10.59
CA GLN A 45 -14.87 10.07 -11.25
C GLN A 45 -13.68 10.24 -10.30
N ALA A 46 -13.91 10.59 -9.04
CA ALA A 46 -12.85 10.67 -8.03
C ALA A 46 -12.11 9.34 -7.82
N VAL A 47 -12.81 8.20 -7.86
CA VAL A 47 -12.18 6.87 -7.79
C VAL A 47 -11.41 6.54 -9.07
N ARG A 48 -11.97 6.82 -10.25
CA ARG A 48 -11.31 6.59 -11.56
C ARG A 48 -10.02 7.41 -11.69
N ASP A 49 -10.05 8.66 -11.26
CA ASP A 49 -8.92 9.57 -11.28
C ASP A 49 -7.91 9.30 -10.15
N LYS A 50 -8.19 8.30 -9.29
CA LYS A 50 -7.40 7.98 -8.08
C LYS A 50 -7.28 9.15 -7.10
N ALA A 51 -8.22 10.11 -7.13
CA ALA A 51 -8.33 11.18 -6.15
C ALA A 51 -8.90 10.65 -4.81
N THR A 52 -9.68 9.57 -4.86
CA THR A 52 -10.18 8.81 -3.69
C THR A 52 -10.04 7.30 -3.93
N VAL A 53 -10.05 6.52 -2.85
CA VAL A 53 -10.10 5.05 -2.93
C VAL A 53 -11.56 4.55 -2.82
N PRO A 54 -11.90 3.39 -3.40
CA PRO A 54 -13.26 2.83 -3.30
C PRO A 54 -13.68 2.55 -1.85
N ILE A 55 -15.00 2.53 -1.63
CA ILE A 55 -15.61 2.20 -0.34
C ILE A 55 -16.28 0.82 -0.47
N TYR A 56 -15.90 -0.09 0.42
CA TYR A 56 -16.51 -1.40 0.57
C TYR A 56 -17.46 -1.40 1.75
N TYR A 57 -18.56 -2.13 1.60
CA TYR A 57 -19.59 -2.24 2.62
C TYR A 57 -19.74 -3.70 3.07
N GLU A 58 -19.75 -3.90 4.39
CA GLU A 58 -19.97 -5.20 5.02
C GLU A 58 -21.08 -5.08 6.07
N SER A 59 -22.14 -5.87 5.90
CA SER A 59 -23.22 -5.99 6.89
C SER A 59 -22.97 -7.16 7.83
N ARG A 60 -22.96 -6.92 9.14
CA ARG A 60 -22.72 -7.94 10.18
C ARG A 60 -23.97 -8.40 10.92
N LEU A 61 -25.15 -7.94 10.53
CA LEU A 61 -26.42 -8.34 11.16
C LEU A 61 -26.63 -9.87 11.18
N ALA A 62 -26.41 -10.53 10.04
CA ALA A 62 -26.64 -11.97 9.90
C ALA A 62 -25.61 -12.81 10.67
N GLN A 63 -24.35 -12.36 10.72
CA GLN A 63 -23.26 -13.07 11.40
C GLN A 63 -23.43 -13.05 12.93
N LEU A 64 -24.07 -12.01 13.47
CA LEU A 64 -24.28 -11.84 14.91
C LEU A 64 -25.64 -12.34 15.40
N GLU A 65 -26.37 -13.08 14.55
CA GLU A 65 -27.74 -13.56 14.83
C GLU A 65 -28.68 -12.44 15.31
N LEU A 66 -28.44 -11.20 14.87
CA LEU A 66 -29.27 -10.07 15.24
C LEU A 66 -30.54 -10.13 14.39
N THR A 67 -31.70 -10.29 15.05
CA THR A 67 -32.98 -10.47 14.37
C THR A 67 -33.32 -9.27 13.48
N PRO A 68 -33.69 -9.47 12.20
CA PRO A 68 -34.12 -8.38 11.32
C PRO A 68 -35.33 -7.60 11.85
N SER A 69 -36.18 -8.24 12.67
CA SER A 69 -37.32 -7.59 13.35
C SER A 69 -36.89 -6.57 14.42
N ALA A 70 -35.62 -6.59 14.84
CA ALA A 70 -35.03 -5.57 15.70
C ALA A 70 -34.44 -4.38 14.89
N ARG A 71 -34.55 -4.39 13.54
CA ARG A 71 -34.16 -3.24 12.73
C ARG A 71 -35.02 -2.04 13.10
N PRO A 72 -34.43 -0.91 13.49
CA PRO A 72 -35.19 0.33 13.63
C PRO A 72 -35.83 0.73 12.30
N THR A 73 -37.15 0.85 12.29
CA THR A 73 -37.83 1.69 11.31
C THR A 73 -37.56 3.14 11.66
N LEU A 74 -36.56 3.72 10.98
CA LEU A 74 -36.27 5.14 11.08
C LEU A 74 -37.26 5.92 10.21
N ASP A 75 -37.94 6.90 10.81
CA ASP A 75 -38.72 7.91 10.09
C ASP A 75 -37.76 8.97 9.50
N ALA A 76 -38.12 9.64 8.40
CA ALA A 76 -37.28 10.69 7.80
C ALA A 76 -37.09 11.91 8.72
N GLU A 77 -38.08 12.21 9.57
CA GLU A 77 -38.06 13.31 10.55
C GLU A 77 -37.07 13.09 11.72
N PHE A 78 -36.46 11.90 11.81
CA PHE A 78 -35.67 11.48 12.97
C PHE A 78 -34.23 12.05 12.98
N GLU A 79 -33.63 12.32 11.80
CA GLU A 79 -32.25 12.81 11.70
C GLU A 79 -32.15 14.34 11.85
N GLU A 80 -33.11 15.10 11.29
CA GLU A 80 -33.12 16.58 11.37
C GLU A 80 -33.23 17.05 12.84
N ALA A 81 -33.83 16.24 13.71
CA ALA A 81 -33.87 16.48 15.15
C ALA A 81 -32.50 16.28 15.85
N THR A 82 -31.56 15.55 15.26
CA THR A 82 -30.26 15.21 15.86
C THR A 82 -29.10 16.10 15.43
N GLU A 83 -29.24 16.85 14.33
CA GLU A 83 -28.21 17.77 13.82
C GLU A 83 -28.30 19.21 14.37
N GLY A 84 -29.22 19.48 15.30
CA GLY A 84 -29.35 20.79 15.93
C GLY A 84 -29.86 20.70 17.36
N GLU A 85 -29.15 21.35 18.28
CA GLU A 85 -29.68 21.74 19.59
C GLU A 85 -30.85 22.72 19.42
N GLU A 86 -32.05 22.20 19.14
CA GLU A 86 -33.28 22.90 19.50
C GLU A 86 -34.23 21.94 20.22
N VAL A 87 -34.69 22.41 21.38
CA VAL A 87 -35.18 21.61 22.51
C VAL A 87 -36.70 21.42 22.49
N GLN A 88 -37.45 22.14 21.66
CA GLN A 88 -38.90 22.30 21.88
C GLN A 88 -39.83 21.41 21.04
N ARG A 89 -39.36 20.72 19.99
CA ARG A 89 -40.24 19.88 19.13
C ARG A 89 -40.20 18.37 19.43
N LYS A 90 -39.61 17.96 20.57
CA LYS A 90 -38.94 16.64 20.72
C LYS A 90 -39.57 15.62 21.68
N GLU A 91 -40.77 15.76 22.24
CA GLU A 91 -41.22 14.75 23.24
C GLU A 91 -41.53 13.37 22.64
N LYS A 92 -42.33 13.27 21.57
CA LYS A 92 -42.63 11.99 20.92
C LYS A 92 -41.39 11.34 20.27
N LEU A 93 -40.51 12.17 19.71
CA LEU A 93 -39.24 11.73 19.11
C LEU A 93 -38.26 11.23 20.19
N LYS A 94 -38.23 11.85 21.38
CA LYS A 94 -37.42 11.39 22.53
C LYS A 94 -37.83 9.99 22.98
N THR A 95 -39.13 9.68 23.05
CA THR A 95 -39.60 8.36 23.50
C THR A 95 -39.23 7.25 22.51
N LYS A 96 -39.43 7.47 21.20
CA LYS A 96 -38.99 6.53 20.17
C LYS A 96 -37.46 6.37 20.17
N TRP A 97 -36.71 7.47 20.33
CA TRP A 97 -35.23 7.44 20.40
C TRP A 97 -34.74 6.66 21.62
N ALA A 98 -35.36 6.87 22.79
CA ALA A 98 -35.02 6.14 24.01
C ALA A 98 -35.30 4.64 23.87
N ALA A 99 -36.44 4.26 23.27
CA ALA A 99 -36.76 2.85 23.01
C ALA A 99 -35.73 2.20 22.07
N LEU A 100 -35.34 2.90 21.00
CA LEU A 100 -34.32 2.41 20.09
C LEU A 100 -32.94 2.32 20.74
N GLU A 101 -32.55 3.34 21.50
CA GLU A 101 -31.28 3.38 22.22
C GLU A 101 -31.17 2.25 23.25
N ALA A 102 -32.28 1.88 23.90
CA ALA A 102 -32.32 0.75 24.82
C ALA A 102 -32.07 -0.59 24.10
N ILE A 103 -32.60 -0.77 22.89
CA ILE A 103 -32.41 -1.98 22.08
C ILE A 103 -30.96 -2.05 21.57
N VAL A 104 -30.50 -0.98 20.91
CA VAL A 104 -29.15 -0.88 20.32
C VAL A 104 -28.08 -0.99 21.40
N GLY A 105 -28.29 -0.31 22.52
CA GLY A 105 -27.38 -0.26 23.66
C GLY A 105 -27.62 -1.31 24.74
N SER A 106 -28.31 -2.42 24.41
CA SER A 106 -28.45 -3.55 25.33
C SER A 106 -27.09 -4.19 25.63
N GLU A 107 -26.83 -4.53 26.89
CA GLU A 107 -25.51 -5.06 27.30
C GLU A 107 -25.11 -6.34 26.55
N LYS A 108 -26.09 -7.19 26.21
CA LYS A 108 -25.84 -8.39 25.42
C LYS A 108 -25.32 -8.03 24.03
N ARG A 109 -25.96 -7.06 23.35
CA ARG A 109 -25.58 -6.62 22.01
C ARG A 109 -24.24 -5.89 22.00
N VAL A 110 -24.02 -4.98 22.95
CA VAL A 110 -22.74 -4.24 23.06
C VAL A 110 -21.58 -5.21 23.29
N ARG A 111 -21.75 -6.26 24.11
CA ARG A 111 -20.74 -7.31 24.30
C ARG A 111 -20.43 -8.08 23.03
N LEU A 112 -21.46 -8.47 22.28
CA LEU A 112 -21.29 -9.15 20.99
C LEU A 112 -20.54 -8.28 19.99
N ILE A 113 -20.93 -7.00 19.87
CA ILE A 113 -20.26 -6.04 18.99
C ILE A 113 -18.82 -5.78 19.42
N ALA A 114 -18.55 -5.64 20.72
CA ALA A 114 -17.19 -5.45 21.22
C ALA A 114 -16.27 -6.61 20.84
N LYS A 115 -16.74 -7.84 21.03
CA LYS A 115 -16.00 -9.05 20.66
C LYS A 115 -15.73 -9.09 19.16
N ASP A 116 -16.78 -8.91 18.37
CA ASP A 116 -16.70 -8.93 16.91
C ASP A 116 -15.78 -7.86 16.36
N LEU A 117 -15.91 -6.62 16.84
CA LEU A 117 -15.11 -5.47 16.43
C LEU A 117 -13.63 -5.72 16.69
N VAL A 118 -13.28 -6.22 17.89
CA VAL A 118 -11.89 -6.53 18.25
C VAL A 118 -11.32 -7.62 17.33
N GLU A 119 -12.02 -8.74 17.18
CA GLU A 119 -11.59 -9.86 16.32
C GLU A 119 -11.45 -9.44 14.85
N HIS A 120 -12.43 -8.69 14.33
CA HIS A 120 -12.40 -8.15 12.97
C HIS A 120 -11.23 -7.18 12.78
N PHE A 121 -11.02 -6.26 13.73
CA PHE A 121 -9.98 -5.25 13.63
C PHE A 121 -8.59 -5.87 13.66
N GLU A 122 -8.36 -6.86 14.53
CA GLU A 122 -7.11 -7.59 14.62
C GLU A 122 -6.78 -8.33 13.33
N LYS A 123 -7.75 -9.06 12.76
CA LYS A 123 -7.57 -9.73 11.45
C LYS A 123 -7.25 -8.74 10.33
N ARG A 124 -7.91 -7.58 10.30
CA ARG A 124 -7.56 -6.52 9.34
C ARG A 124 -6.15 -5.98 9.54
N LEU A 125 -5.75 -5.83 10.80
CA LEU A 125 -4.42 -5.34 11.16
C LEU A 125 -3.29 -6.31 10.78
N GLU A 126 -3.59 -7.59 10.56
CA GLU A 126 -2.65 -8.56 9.98
C GLU A 126 -2.43 -8.32 8.49
N ALA A 127 -3.49 -7.95 7.75
CA ALA A 127 -3.44 -7.73 6.30
C ALA A 127 -2.97 -6.31 5.92
N MET A 128 -3.35 -5.28 6.68
CA MET A 128 -2.94 -3.91 6.41
C MET A 128 -2.87 -3.07 7.70
N ALA A 129 -1.87 -2.19 7.77
CA ALA A 129 -1.81 -1.21 8.86
C ALA A 129 -2.84 -0.09 8.65
N GLY A 130 -3.47 0.36 9.73
CA GLY A 130 -4.27 1.57 9.72
C GLY A 130 -5.05 1.76 11.01
N LYS A 131 -6.09 2.59 10.93
CA LYS A 131 -6.89 3.01 12.08
C LYS A 131 -8.37 2.79 11.83
N ALA A 132 -9.14 2.73 12.91
CA ALA A 132 -10.58 2.58 12.89
C ALA A 132 -11.30 3.69 13.66
N LEU A 133 -12.46 4.08 13.13
CA LEU A 133 -13.41 4.98 13.78
C LEU A 133 -14.68 4.19 14.06
N VAL A 134 -15.22 4.31 15.26
CA VAL A 134 -16.43 3.61 15.68
C VAL A 134 -17.50 4.64 15.98
N VAL A 135 -18.63 4.55 15.31
CA VAL A 135 -19.73 5.51 15.41
C VAL A 135 -20.88 4.86 16.15
N CYS A 136 -21.14 5.27 17.39
CA CYS A 136 -22.22 4.72 18.20
C CYS A 136 -23.41 5.68 18.28
N MET A 137 -24.61 5.14 18.50
CA MET A 137 -25.84 5.91 18.57
C MET A 137 -25.89 6.91 19.74
N SER A 138 -25.35 6.56 20.90
CA SER A 138 -25.42 7.36 22.13
C SER A 138 -24.09 7.40 22.88
N ARG A 139 -23.94 8.40 23.76
CA ARG A 139 -22.78 8.53 24.67
C ARG A 139 -22.67 7.35 25.63
N ARG A 140 -23.81 6.86 26.13
CA ARG A 140 -23.88 5.65 26.96
C ARG A 140 -23.31 4.44 26.25
N ILE A 141 -23.69 4.24 24.99
CA ILE A 141 -23.19 3.13 24.16
C ILE A 141 -21.69 3.31 23.86
N CYS A 142 -21.22 4.53 23.62
CA CYS A 142 -19.79 4.79 23.42
C CYS A 142 -18.96 4.32 24.62
N VAL A 143 -19.37 4.71 25.83
CA VAL A 143 -18.68 4.34 27.08
C VAL A 143 -18.83 2.84 27.35
N GLY A 144 -20.02 2.28 27.19
CA GLY A 144 -20.25 0.84 27.37
C GLY A 144 -19.40 -0.02 26.42
N LEU A 145 -19.30 0.38 25.14
CA LEU A 145 -18.47 -0.32 24.17
C LEU A 145 -16.98 -0.22 24.52
N TYR A 146 -16.52 0.96 24.96
CA TYR A 146 -15.16 1.15 25.42
C TYR A 146 -14.81 0.23 26.59
N GLU A 147 -15.73 0.10 27.56
CA GLU A 147 -15.54 -0.76 28.73
C GLU A 147 -15.46 -2.24 28.36
N GLU A 148 -16.30 -2.71 27.44
CA GLU A 148 -16.24 -4.10 26.96
C GLU A 148 -14.95 -4.36 26.16
N ILE A 149 -14.50 -3.42 25.32
CA ILE A 149 -13.22 -3.54 24.62
C ILE A 149 -12.06 -3.52 25.62
N ARG A 150 -12.10 -2.67 26.65
CA ARG A 150 -11.10 -2.66 27.73
C ARG A 150 -11.04 -4.01 28.45
N ARG A 151 -12.18 -4.65 28.65
CA ARG A 151 -12.26 -5.99 29.26
C ARG A 151 -11.62 -7.07 28.38
N LEU A 152 -11.86 -7.03 27.07
CA LEU A 152 -11.32 -7.97 26.09
C LEU A 152 -9.83 -7.75 25.80
N ARG A 153 -9.37 -6.49 25.83
CA ARG A 153 -7.99 -6.07 25.55
C ARG A 153 -7.53 -5.01 26.57
N PRO A 154 -7.17 -5.41 27.80
CA PRO A 154 -6.73 -4.47 28.83
C PRO A 154 -5.53 -3.61 28.41
N ALA A 155 -4.62 -4.18 27.61
CA ALA A 155 -3.42 -3.49 27.12
C ALA A 155 -3.71 -2.32 26.15
N TRP A 156 -4.92 -2.24 25.58
CA TRP A 156 -5.28 -1.13 24.69
C TRP A 156 -5.68 0.12 25.48
N HIS A 157 -6.04 -0.04 26.74
CA HIS A 157 -6.45 1.04 27.61
C HIS A 157 -5.24 1.77 28.22
N ALA A 158 -5.37 3.09 28.34
CA ALA A 158 -4.56 3.90 29.24
C ALA A 158 -5.46 4.96 29.86
N GLY A 159 -5.22 5.30 31.13
CA GLY A 159 -5.99 6.30 31.86
C GLY A 159 -5.77 7.73 31.37
N ASP A 160 -4.58 8.03 30.85
CA ASP A 160 -4.22 9.36 30.35
C ASP A 160 -4.46 9.55 28.85
N ASP A 161 -4.41 10.79 28.36
CA ASP A 161 -4.66 11.12 26.95
C ASP A 161 -3.45 10.96 26.02
N GLN A 162 -2.26 10.69 26.55
CA GLN A 162 -1.01 10.56 25.79
C GLN A 162 -0.72 9.12 25.37
N HIS A 163 -1.30 8.14 26.07
CA HIS A 163 -1.11 6.72 25.80
C HIS A 163 -2.43 6.01 25.43
N GLY A 164 -2.34 4.71 25.21
CA GLY A 164 -3.46 3.83 24.87
C GLY A 164 -3.73 3.75 23.38
N ALA A 165 -4.25 2.59 22.97
CA ALA A 165 -4.64 2.26 21.60
C ALA A 165 -6.11 2.60 21.28
N ILE A 166 -6.92 2.88 22.30
CA ILE A 166 -8.35 3.22 22.18
C ILE A 166 -8.73 4.45 23.02
N LYS A 167 -9.56 5.33 22.46
CA LYS A 167 -10.17 6.48 23.17
C LYS A 167 -11.63 6.71 22.77
N VAL A 168 -12.42 7.25 23.69
CA VAL A 168 -13.75 7.81 23.39
C VAL A 168 -13.64 9.32 23.25
N ILE A 169 -14.22 9.88 22.19
CA ILE A 169 -14.33 11.31 21.94
C ILE A 169 -15.81 11.69 21.83
N MET A 170 -16.29 12.41 22.85
CA MET A 170 -17.67 12.88 22.92
C MET A 170 -17.75 14.25 23.58
N THR A 171 -18.89 14.91 23.36
CA THR A 171 -19.31 16.08 24.13
C THR A 171 -19.87 15.67 25.48
N GLY A 172 -19.85 16.58 26.45
CA GLY A 172 -20.42 16.33 27.76
C GLY A 172 -20.46 17.57 28.64
N SER A 173 -20.96 17.36 29.84
CA SER A 173 -21.35 18.35 30.83
C SER A 173 -20.99 17.85 32.24
N ALA A 174 -20.95 18.77 33.20
CA ALA A 174 -20.66 18.43 34.60
C ALA A 174 -21.73 17.53 35.25
N SER A 175 -22.96 17.51 34.70
CA SER A 175 -24.05 16.65 35.17
C SER A 175 -23.99 15.22 34.65
N ASP A 176 -23.04 14.89 33.76
CA ASP A 176 -22.90 13.53 33.25
C ASP A 176 -22.32 12.57 34.30
N PRO A 177 -22.65 11.25 34.22
CA PRO A 177 -22.17 10.25 35.16
C PRO A 177 -20.66 10.26 35.34
N VAL A 178 -20.18 9.95 36.55
CA VAL A 178 -18.75 9.92 36.90
C VAL A 178 -17.91 9.11 35.90
N PRO A 179 -18.31 7.89 35.46
CA PRO A 179 -17.52 7.13 34.49
C PRO A 179 -17.36 7.80 33.11
N TRP A 180 -18.16 8.83 32.81
CA TRP A 180 -18.09 9.54 31.53
C TRP A 180 -17.09 10.69 31.56
N GLN A 181 -16.77 11.20 32.75
CA GLN A 181 -15.95 12.39 32.93
C GLN A 181 -14.53 12.19 32.37
N ASP A 182 -13.97 10.98 32.44
CA ASP A 182 -12.66 10.64 31.86
C ASP A 182 -12.62 10.76 30.32
N HIS A 183 -13.79 10.81 29.68
CA HIS A 183 -13.93 10.95 28.24
C HIS A 183 -14.30 12.38 27.83
N ILE A 184 -14.75 13.21 28.76
CA ILE A 184 -15.13 14.61 28.54
C ILE A 184 -13.88 15.49 28.71
N ARG A 185 -13.50 16.19 27.64
CA ARG A 185 -12.22 16.89 27.55
C ARG A 185 -12.41 18.34 27.10
N SER A 186 -11.43 19.19 27.42
CA SER A 186 -11.35 20.53 26.85
C SER A 186 -11.04 20.47 25.35
N LYS A 187 -11.23 21.60 24.65
CA LYS A 187 -10.90 21.72 23.22
C LYS A 187 -9.42 21.36 22.94
N SER A 188 -8.50 21.89 23.74
CA SER A 188 -7.05 21.63 23.61
C SER A 188 -6.69 20.15 23.78
N ARG A 189 -7.28 19.47 24.79
CA ARG A 189 -7.06 18.04 25.00
C ARG A 189 -7.61 17.20 23.84
N ARG A 190 -8.78 17.55 23.29
CA ARG A 190 -9.32 16.88 22.10
C ARG A 190 -8.44 17.08 20.87
N GLU A 191 -7.88 18.27 20.67
CA GLU A 191 -6.95 18.56 19.57
C GLU A 191 -5.63 17.76 19.69
N ALA A 192 -5.14 17.55 20.92
CA ALA A 192 -3.98 16.70 21.15
C ALA A 192 -4.25 15.23 20.75
N ILE A 193 -5.40 14.68 21.14
CA ILE A 193 -5.81 13.32 20.73
C ILE A 193 -6.05 13.25 19.22
N ALA A 194 -6.65 14.27 18.63
CA ALA A 194 -6.80 14.38 17.17
C ALA A 194 -5.45 14.30 16.45
N LYS A 195 -4.41 15.00 16.96
CA LYS A 195 -3.05 14.95 16.41
C LYS A 195 -2.44 13.55 16.52
N ARG A 196 -2.59 12.88 17.68
CA ARG A 196 -2.19 11.48 17.87
C ARG A 196 -2.89 10.56 16.86
N PHE A 197 -4.20 10.71 16.72
CA PHE A 197 -5.00 9.85 15.85
C PHE A 197 -4.64 10.07 14.37
N LYS A 198 -4.29 11.28 13.94
CA LYS A 198 -3.78 11.55 12.58
C LYS A 198 -2.42 10.91 12.29
N ASN A 199 -1.56 10.74 13.30
CA ASN A 199 -0.22 10.16 13.12
C ASN A 199 -0.28 8.63 12.90
N PRO A 200 0.11 8.10 11.74
CA PRO A 200 0.08 6.65 11.46
C PRO A 200 0.97 5.81 12.38
N GLN A 201 2.01 6.41 12.96
CA GLN A 201 2.95 5.72 13.85
C GLN A 201 2.53 5.75 15.32
N ASP A 202 1.52 6.55 15.68
CA ASP A 202 1.02 6.60 17.05
C ASP A 202 0.29 5.27 17.41
N PRO A 203 0.46 4.76 18.64
CA PRO A 203 -0.25 3.59 19.12
C PRO A 203 -1.79 3.72 19.13
N LEU A 204 -2.34 4.93 19.10
CA LEU A 204 -3.79 5.16 19.05
C LEU A 204 -4.37 4.68 17.72
N ARG A 205 -5.07 3.54 17.75
CA ARG A 205 -5.62 2.86 16.57
C ARG A 205 -7.13 2.98 16.45
N ILE A 206 -7.86 3.06 17.55
CA ILE A 206 -9.34 3.08 17.57
C ILE A 206 -9.84 4.33 18.27
N VAL A 207 -10.79 5.02 17.67
CA VAL A 207 -11.55 6.07 18.37
C VAL A 207 -13.05 5.82 18.26
N ILE A 208 -13.75 5.88 19.39
CA ILE A 208 -15.20 5.76 19.49
C ILE A 208 -15.81 7.17 19.57
N VAL A 209 -16.80 7.46 18.74
CA VAL A 209 -17.48 8.76 18.64
C VAL A 209 -19.00 8.59 18.55
N ARG A 210 -19.74 9.64 18.92
CA ARG A 210 -21.20 9.74 18.68
C ARG A 210 -21.50 10.65 17.48
N ASP A 211 -21.06 11.91 17.52
CA ASP A 211 -21.16 12.86 16.39
C ASP A 211 -19.84 13.55 16.06
N MET A 212 -18.92 13.60 17.02
CA MET A 212 -17.64 14.26 16.81
C MET A 212 -16.87 13.54 15.68
N TRP A 213 -16.16 14.33 14.87
CA TRP A 213 -15.30 13.84 13.81
C TRP A 213 -15.99 13.14 12.63
N LEU A 214 -17.32 13.16 12.56
CA LEU A 214 -18.06 12.78 11.36
C LEU A 214 -17.93 13.85 10.27
N THR A 215 -17.77 15.12 10.65
CA THR A 215 -17.58 16.26 9.74
C THR A 215 -16.23 16.95 9.97
N GLY A 216 -15.60 17.41 8.89
CA GLY A 216 -14.38 18.24 8.93
C GLY A 216 -13.11 17.61 9.51
N PHE A 217 -13.15 16.34 9.93
CA PHE A 217 -11.99 15.62 10.46
C PHE A 217 -11.42 14.68 9.42
N ASP A 218 -10.11 14.71 9.21
CA ASP A 218 -9.45 13.97 8.14
C ASP A 218 -8.27 13.17 8.68
N VAL A 219 -8.30 11.85 8.43
CA VAL A 219 -7.28 10.88 8.86
C VAL A 219 -7.01 9.96 7.67
N PRO A 220 -6.03 10.27 6.79
CA PRO A 220 -5.80 9.50 5.57
C PRO A 220 -5.57 7.99 5.83
N CYS A 221 -4.90 7.64 6.93
CA CYS A 221 -4.63 6.25 7.33
C CYS A 221 -5.84 5.52 7.96
N LEU A 222 -7.01 6.15 8.04
CA LEU A 222 -8.24 5.53 8.50
C LEU A 222 -8.74 4.55 7.44
N HIS A 223 -8.78 3.27 7.76
CA HIS A 223 -9.11 2.22 6.79
C HIS A 223 -10.47 1.58 7.06
N THR A 224 -11.01 1.69 8.28
CA THR A 224 -12.28 1.08 8.68
C THR A 224 -13.14 2.05 9.47
N MET A 225 -14.43 2.05 9.16
CA MET A 225 -15.45 2.67 9.98
C MET A 225 -16.42 1.60 10.45
N TYR A 226 -16.59 1.47 11.75
CA TYR A 226 -17.61 0.63 12.35
C TYR A 226 -18.82 1.50 12.68
N VAL A 227 -19.99 1.12 12.20
CA VAL A 227 -21.21 1.90 12.36
C VAL A 227 -22.20 1.12 13.20
N ASP A 228 -22.52 1.70 14.36
CA ASP A 228 -23.59 1.29 15.27
C ASP A 228 -24.48 2.49 15.60
N LYS A 229 -24.79 3.28 14.57
CA LYS A 229 -25.65 4.46 14.65
C LYS A 229 -26.57 4.52 13.44
N PRO A 230 -27.89 4.75 13.63
CA PRO A 230 -28.77 5.08 12.53
C PRO A 230 -28.32 6.35 11.80
N MET A 231 -28.06 6.26 10.49
CA MET A 231 -27.62 7.39 9.67
C MET A 231 -28.26 7.34 8.28
N ARG A 232 -28.55 8.49 7.68
CA ARG A 232 -29.15 8.62 6.35
C ARG A 232 -28.58 9.81 5.57
N GLY A 233 -28.92 9.88 4.29
CA GLY A 233 -28.67 11.04 3.43
C GLY A 233 -27.23 11.56 3.51
N HIS A 234 -27.09 12.88 3.66
CA HIS A 234 -25.80 13.56 3.68
C HIS A 234 -24.96 13.23 4.93
N GLY A 235 -25.58 13.01 6.09
CA GLY A 235 -24.87 12.63 7.32
C GLY A 235 -24.14 11.30 7.18
N LEU A 236 -24.82 10.30 6.59
CA LEU A 236 -24.22 9.00 6.25
C LEU A 236 -23.06 9.16 5.26
N MET A 237 -23.25 9.93 4.19
CA MET A 237 -22.21 10.14 3.17
C MET A 237 -20.97 10.85 3.72
N GLN A 238 -21.16 11.87 4.56
CA GLN A 238 -20.05 12.59 5.19
C GLN A 238 -19.25 11.70 6.14
N ALA A 239 -19.93 10.79 6.86
CA ALA A 239 -19.29 9.82 7.72
C ALA A 239 -18.47 8.80 6.90
N ILE A 240 -19.08 8.10 5.94
CA ILE A 240 -18.37 7.06 5.17
C ILE A 240 -17.24 7.63 4.30
N ALA A 241 -17.34 8.87 3.83
CA ALA A 241 -16.28 9.52 3.08
C ALA A 241 -14.98 9.68 3.90
N ARG A 242 -15.00 9.49 5.22
CA ARG A 242 -13.78 9.52 6.05
C ARG A 242 -12.83 8.36 5.73
N VAL A 243 -13.34 7.23 5.23
CA VAL A 243 -12.52 6.07 4.89
C VAL A 243 -12.06 6.05 3.43
N ASN A 244 -12.45 7.02 2.59
CA ASN A 244 -12.14 7.01 1.15
C ASN A 244 -10.89 7.83 0.75
N ARG A 245 -10.14 8.35 1.72
CA ARG A 245 -8.90 9.09 1.45
C ARG A 245 -7.79 8.17 0.95
N VAL A 246 -7.06 8.65 -0.06
CA VAL A 246 -5.83 8.04 -0.56
C VAL A 246 -4.75 8.15 0.51
N PHE A 247 -4.09 7.04 0.81
CA PHE A 247 -2.98 7.00 1.75
C PHE A 247 -2.09 5.80 1.45
N LYS A 248 -0.88 6.05 0.96
CA LYS A 248 0.05 4.99 0.53
C LYS A 248 -0.67 3.97 -0.37
N ASP A 249 -0.46 2.68 -0.10
CA ASP A 249 -1.04 1.57 -0.85
C ASP A 249 -2.41 1.13 -0.35
N LYS A 250 -3.11 1.96 0.42
CA LYS A 250 -4.45 1.65 0.92
C LYS A 250 -5.38 1.34 -0.26
N PRO A 251 -5.89 0.10 -0.39
CA PRO A 251 -6.66 -0.30 -1.57
C PRO A 251 -8.10 0.20 -1.55
N GLY A 252 -8.63 0.53 -0.37
CA GLY A 252 -10.00 0.97 -0.16
C GLY A 252 -10.31 1.28 1.31
N GLY A 253 -11.46 1.91 1.54
CA GLY A 253 -12.07 2.05 2.86
C GLY A 253 -13.11 0.96 3.09
N LEU A 254 -13.24 0.46 4.31
CA LEU A 254 -14.28 -0.50 4.69
C LEU A 254 -15.26 0.13 5.68
N VAL A 255 -16.55 0.03 5.39
CA VAL A 255 -17.64 0.37 6.31
C VAL A 255 -18.27 -0.92 6.80
N VAL A 256 -18.13 -1.18 8.10
CA VAL A 256 -18.71 -2.34 8.79
C VAL A 256 -19.95 -1.87 9.52
N ASP A 257 -21.09 -2.43 9.18
CA ASP A 257 -22.38 -2.01 9.70
C ASP A 257 -23.03 -3.07 10.60
N TYR A 258 -23.39 -2.63 11.82
CA TYR A 258 -24.04 -3.45 12.85
C TYR A 258 -25.56 -3.23 12.96
N LEU A 259 -26.14 -2.33 12.15
CA LEU A 259 -27.57 -1.97 12.23
C LEU A 259 -28.39 -2.30 10.98
N GLY A 260 -27.77 -2.43 9.81
CA GLY A 260 -28.44 -2.68 8.53
C GLY A 260 -28.73 -1.41 7.75
N LEU A 261 -27.71 -0.62 7.44
CA LEU A 261 -27.78 0.65 6.71
C LEU A 261 -27.70 0.49 5.18
N ALA A 262 -27.76 -0.74 4.66
CA ALA A 262 -27.52 -1.02 3.23
C ALA A 262 -28.46 -0.23 2.31
N ASP A 263 -29.76 -0.18 2.64
CA ASP A 263 -30.75 0.55 1.84
C ASP A 263 -30.53 2.07 1.92
N GLN A 264 -30.18 2.57 3.10
CA GLN A 264 -29.87 3.98 3.33
C GLN A 264 -28.61 4.40 2.58
N LEU A 265 -27.59 3.53 2.57
CA LEU A 265 -26.36 3.74 1.82
C LEU A 265 -26.63 3.74 0.32
N LYS A 266 -27.40 2.77 -0.18
CA LYS A 266 -27.79 2.71 -1.59
C LYS A 266 -28.56 3.95 -2.03
N SER A 267 -29.52 4.39 -1.22
CA SER A 267 -30.28 5.63 -1.46
C SER A 267 -29.36 6.85 -1.45
N ALA A 268 -28.50 6.98 -0.44
CA ALA A 268 -27.61 8.12 -0.31
C ALA A 268 -26.57 8.18 -1.44
N LEU A 269 -26.15 7.04 -1.99
CA LEU A 269 -25.25 7.00 -3.14
C LEU A 269 -25.96 7.30 -4.47
N ALA A 270 -27.22 6.90 -4.61
CA ALA A 270 -28.03 7.18 -5.80
C ALA A 270 -28.24 8.69 -6.01
N ASP A 271 -28.42 9.45 -4.93
CA ASP A 271 -28.53 10.92 -4.97
C ASP A 271 -27.27 11.60 -5.54
N TYR A 272 -26.12 10.91 -5.51
CA TYR A 272 -24.82 11.43 -5.93
C TYR A 272 -24.44 10.98 -7.34
N THR A 273 -24.94 9.82 -7.79
CA THR A 273 -24.71 9.27 -9.14
C THR A 273 -25.79 9.69 -10.14
N GLY A 274 -26.97 10.12 -9.66
CA GLY A 274 -28.12 10.57 -10.46
C GLY A 274 -27.89 11.80 -11.36
N SER A 275 -26.70 12.40 -11.34
CA SER A 275 -26.30 13.51 -12.22
C SER A 275 -25.60 13.06 -13.52
N GLY A 276 -25.50 11.74 -13.79
CA GLY A 276 -24.95 11.21 -15.05
C GLY A 276 -24.03 9.99 -14.93
N GLY A 277 -23.74 9.50 -13.72
CA GLY A 277 -22.86 8.35 -13.48
C GLY A 277 -23.63 7.03 -13.40
N LYS A 278 -23.61 6.21 -14.46
CA LYS A 278 -24.10 4.83 -14.41
C LYS A 278 -23.08 3.93 -13.69
N GLY A 279 -23.24 3.72 -12.38
CA GLY A 279 -22.47 2.70 -11.66
C GLY A 279 -22.79 2.60 -10.17
N GLU A 280 -22.40 1.47 -9.56
CA GLU A 280 -22.50 1.20 -8.12
C GLU A 280 -21.25 1.73 -7.40
N THR A 281 -21.42 2.58 -6.39
CA THR A 281 -20.32 3.26 -5.68
C THR A 281 -19.96 2.62 -4.33
N ALA A 282 -20.87 1.87 -3.72
CA ALA A 282 -20.55 0.95 -2.62
C ALA A 282 -20.46 -0.45 -3.20
N ILE A 283 -19.27 -1.03 -3.12
CA ILE A 283 -19.02 -2.39 -3.58
C ILE A 283 -19.30 -3.32 -2.41
N ASP A 284 -20.18 -4.29 -2.63
CA ASP A 284 -20.38 -5.38 -1.67
C ASP A 284 -19.06 -6.12 -1.46
N GLN A 285 -18.71 -6.40 -0.20
CA GLN A 285 -17.53 -7.20 0.13
C GLN A 285 -17.52 -8.55 -0.62
N GLU A 286 -18.66 -9.16 -0.93
CA GLU A 286 -18.74 -10.38 -1.74
C GLU A 286 -18.17 -10.20 -3.16
N GLN A 287 -18.30 -9.00 -3.75
CA GLN A 287 -17.65 -8.71 -5.04
C GLN A 287 -16.12 -8.63 -4.89
N ALA A 288 -15.62 -8.08 -3.78
CA ALA A 288 -14.18 -8.08 -3.47
C ALA A 288 -13.66 -9.52 -3.29
N VAL A 289 -14.46 -10.38 -2.66
CA VAL A 289 -14.15 -11.80 -2.46
C VAL A 289 -14.17 -12.57 -3.78
N ALA A 290 -15.13 -12.30 -4.67
CA ALA A 290 -15.17 -12.91 -5.99
C ALA A 290 -13.92 -12.55 -6.81
N GLU A 291 -13.52 -11.27 -6.79
CA GLU A 291 -12.29 -10.82 -7.44
C GLU A 291 -11.05 -11.45 -6.77
N LEU A 292 -11.01 -11.54 -5.44
CA LEU A 292 -9.94 -12.23 -4.71
C LEU A 292 -9.78 -13.68 -5.17
N LEU A 293 -10.87 -14.44 -5.24
CA LEU A 293 -10.83 -15.86 -5.65
C LEU A 293 -10.38 -16.02 -7.09
N LYS A 294 -10.80 -15.12 -8.00
CA LYS A 294 -10.32 -15.09 -9.37
C LYS A 294 -8.81 -14.82 -9.44
N ARG A 295 -8.29 -13.88 -8.65
CA ARG A 295 -6.84 -13.61 -8.60
C ARG A 295 -6.07 -14.76 -7.95
N HIS A 296 -6.66 -15.42 -6.96
CA HIS A 296 -6.08 -16.60 -6.32
C HIS A 296 -5.95 -17.74 -7.32
N GLU A 297 -6.97 -17.99 -8.15
CA GLU A 297 -6.92 -18.99 -9.21
C GLU A 297 -5.82 -18.71 -10.24
N ILE A 298 -5.59 -17.45 -10.61
CA ILE A 298 -4.47 -17.07 -11.50
C ILE A 298 -3.13 -17.45 -10.88
N CYS A 299 -2.92 -17.14 -9.59
CA CYS A 299 -1.70 -17.54 -8.88
C CYS A 299 -1.57 -19.07 -8.79
N CYS A 300 -2.64 -19.78 -8.46
CA CYS A 300 -2.66 -21.25 -8.46
C CYS A 300 -2.31 -21.82 -9.85
N GLY A 301 -2.79 -21.21 -10.92
CA GLY A 301 -2.46 -21.57 -12.30
C GLY A 301 -0.97 -21.39 -12.62
N LEU A 302 -0.33 -20.33 -12.10
CA LEU A 302 1.12 -20.13 -12.22
C LEU A 302 1.94 -21.17 -11.44
N PHE A 303 1.37 -21.80 -10.42
CA PHE A 303 2.03 -22.87 -9.66
C PHE A 303 1.45 -24.26 -9.98
N HIS A 304 0.75 -24.42 -11.11
CA HIS A 304 0.15 -25.70 -11.48
C HIS A 304 1.21 -26.81 -11.53
N GLY A 305 0.99 -27.89 -10.79
CA GLY A 305 1.92 -29.01 -10.68
C GLY A 305 3.07 -28.80 -9.68
N PHE A 306 3.09 -27.69 -8.96
CA PHE A 306 3.97 -27.46 -7.81
C PHE A 306 3.23 -27.71 -6.50
N GLU A 307 3.76 -28.59 -5.64
CA GLU A 307 3.17 -28.90 -4.33
C GLU A 307 3.68 -27.93 -3.25
N TRP A 308 2.85 -26.97 -2.84
CA TRP A 308 3.16 -26.02 -1.77
C TRP A 308 2.46 -26.31 -0.44
N SER A 309 1.79 -27.46 -0.30
CA SER A 309 1.11 -27.90 0.93
C SER A 309 2.01 -27.96 2.18
N LYS A 310 3.33 -28.08 1.99
CA LYS A 310 4.34 -27.99 3.06
C LYS A 310 4.52 -26.57 3.62
N TRP A 311 4.00 -25.54 2.96
CA TRP A 311 4.01 -24.17 3.47
C TRP A 311 3.13 -24.04 4.73
N THR A 312 1.96 -24.68 4.72
CA THR A 312 1.03 -24.68 5.86
C THR A 312 1.43 -25.72 6.90
N SER A 313 1.64 -26.95 6.46
CA SER A 313 1.88 -28.12 7.33
C SER A 313 3.31 -28.25 7.87
N GLY A 314 4.30 -27.63 7.21
CA GLY A 314 5.71 -27.80 7.53
C GLY A 314 6.24 -26.81 8.58
N GLY A 315 7.32 -27.22 9.25
CA GLY A 315 8.06 -26.36 10.18
C GLY A 315 8.85 -25.25 9.45
N PRO A 316 9.41 -24.26 10.19
CA PRO A 316 10.08 -23.09 9.59
C PRO A 316 11.14 -23.44 8.54
N THR A 317 11.99 -24.43 8.82
CA THR A 317 13.04 -24.89 7.89
C THR A 317 12.47 -25.50 6.60
N GLN A 318 11.34 -26.21 6.69
CA GLN A 318 10.67 -26.81 5.53
C GLN A 318 9.98 -25.74 4.68
N ARG A 319 9.42 -24.69 5.30
CA ARG A 319 8.85 -23.55 4.57
C ARG A 319 9.91 -22.82 3.76
N LEU A 320 11.08 -22.61 4.36
CA LEU A 320 12.20 -21.93 3.70
C LEU A 320 12.80 -22.75 2.55
N SER A 321 12.86 -24.08 2.66
CA SER A 321 13.39 -24.93 1.59
C SER A 321 12.46 -25.07 0.39
N LEU A 322 11.18 -24.68 0.51
CA LEU A 322 10.25 -24.63 -0.63
C LEU A 322 10.52 -23.46 -1.58
N LEU A 323 11.01 -22.33 -1.06
CA LEU A 323 11.13 -21.10 -1.83
C LEU A 323 12.04 -21.26 -3.07
N PRO A 324 13.24 -21.87 -3.00
CA PRO A 324 14.07 -22.07 -4.18
C PRO A 324 13.40 -22.92 -5.27
N ALA A 325 12.71 -23.98 -4.87
CA ALA A 325 12.00 -24.86 -5.80
C ALA A 325 10.80 -24.15 -6.44
N ALA A 326 10.09 -23.31 -5.67
CA ALA A 326 9.00 -22.48 -6.18
C ALA A 326 9.49 -21.41 -7.16
N GLN A 327 10.64 -20.78 -6.86
CA GLN A 327 11.28 -19.81 -7.77
C GLN A 327 11.69 -20.48 -9.08
N GLU A 328 12.31 -21.66 -9.02
CA GLU A 328 12.68 -22.44 -10.19
C GLU A 328 11.46 -22.76 -11.07
N HIS A 329 10.36 -23.22 -10.45
CA HIS A 329 9.12 -23.53 -11.15
C HIS A 329 8.57 -22.33 -11.92
N ILE A 330 8.60 -21.15 -11.32
CA ILE A 330 8.12 -19.91 -11.94
C ILE A 330 9.08 -19.43 -13.03
N LEU A 331 10.39 -19.47 -12.78
CA LEU A 331 11.40 -19.02 -13.74
C LEU A 331 11.50 -19.91 -14.98
N ALA A 332 11.08 -21.18 -14.89
CA ALA A 332 11.00 -22.08 -16.04
C ALA A 332 9.88 -21.72 -17.05
N GLN A 333 8.90 -20.91 -16.61
CA GLN A 333 7.76 -20.50 -17.44
C GLN A 333 8.09 -19.24 -18.25
N GLU A 334 7.43 -19.11 -19.41
CA GLU A 334 7.53 -17.92 -20.25
C GLU A 334 6.98 -16.69 -19.50
N ASP A 335 7.85 -15.69 -19.36
CA ASP A 335 7.62 -14.46 -18.59
C ASP A 335 7.10 -14.71 -17.16
N GLY A 336 7.43 -15.87 -16.57
CA GLY A 336 6.83 -16.32 -15.31
C GLY A 336 7.07 -15.34 -14.15
N ARG A 337 8.24 -14.69 -14.13
CA ARG A 337 8.55 -13.67 -13.13
C ARG A 337 7.62 -12.46 -13.21
N ALA A 338 7.47 -11.82 -14.37
CA ALA A 338 6.67 -10.60 -14.48
C ALA A 338 5.19 -10.92 -14.24
N ARG A 339 4.72 -12.05 -14.79
CA ARG A 339 3.37 -12.57 -14.58
C ARG A 339 3.07 -12.82 -13.10
N LEU A 340 3.98 -13.48 -12.38
CA LEU A 340 3.80 -13.73 -10.95
C LEU A 340 3.78 -12.42 -10.15
N MET A 341 4.74 -11.52 -10.40
CA MET A 341 4.81 -10.24 -9.70
C MET A 341 3.50 -9.45 -9.86
N GLN A 342 2.97 -9.37 -11.09
CA GLN A 342 1.71 -8.69 -11.36
C GLN A 342 0.53 -9.39 -10.66
N ALA A 343 0.41 -10.71 -10.80
CA ALA A 343 -0.68 -11.48 -10.22
C ALA A 343 -0.72 -11.38 -8.69
N VAL A 344 0.43 -11.44 -8.03
CA VAL A 344 0.52 -11.35 -6.56
C VAL A 344 0.23 -9.95 -6.05
N VAL A 345 0.62 -8.89 -6.79
CA VAL A 345 0.25 -7.51 -6.44
C VAL A 345 -1.28 -7.35 -6.48
N GLU A 346 -1.93 -7.83 -7.53
CA GLU A 346 -3.39 -7.77 -7.67
C GLU A 346 -4.10 -8.62 -6.61
N LEU A 347 -3.61 -9.84 -6.37
CA LEU A 347 -4.11 -10.73 -5.32
C LEU A 347 -4.01 -10.08 -3.93
N SER A 348 -2.87 -9.48 -3.61
CA SER A 348 -2.62 -8.86 -2.30
C SER A 348 -3.56 -7.67 -2.06
N LYS A 349 -3.83 -6.87 -3.10
CA LYS A 349 -4.81 -5.79 -3.04
C LYS A 349 -6.22 -6.33 -2.80
N ALA A 350 -6.63 -7.33 -3.57
CA ALA A 350 -7.94 -7.96 -3.39
C ALA A 350 -8.10 -8.60 -2.00
N PHE A 351 -7.03 -9.22 -1.48
CA PHE A 351 -7.01 -9.83 -0.15
C PHE A 351 -7.21 -8.79 0.95
N ALA A 352 -6.47 -7.68 0.91
CA ALA A 352 -6.61 -6.59 1.88
C ALA A 352 -8.01 -5.94 1.89
N LEU A 353 -8.74 -6.02 0.77
CA LEU A 353 -10.12 -5.55 0.66
C LEU A 353 -11.15 -6.56 1.17
N ALA A 354 -10.89 -7.85 0.93
CA ALA A 354 -11.79 -8.93 1.32
C ALA A 354 -11.64 -9.34 2.78
N VAL A 355 -10.48 -9.11 3.42
CA VAL A 355 -10.29 -9.45 4.84
C VAL A 355 -11.19 -8.58 5.73
N PRO A 356 -11.91 -9.20 6.68
CA PRO A 356 -11.72 -10.55 7.23
C PRO A 356 -12.78 -11.59 6.82
N HIS A 357 -13.30 -11.53 5.59
CA HIS A 357 -14.29 -12.48 5.10
C HIS A 357 -13.82 -13.94 5.19
N PRO A 358 -14.68 -14.91 5.59
CA PRO A 358 -14.27 -16.31 5.79
C PRO A 358 -13.57 -16.95 4.59
N LYS A 359 -14.06 -16.70 3.37
CA LYS A 359 -13.44 -17.19 2.13
C LYS A 359 -12.04 -16.58 1.89
N ALA A 360 -11.81 -15.34 2.34
CA ALA A 360 -10.48 -14.72 2.26
C ALA A 360 -9.53 -15.35 3.27
N LEU A 361 -9.98 -15.54 4.53
CA LEU A 361 -9.18 -16.20 5.56
C LEU A 361 -8.81 -17.64 5.18
N ALA A 362 -9.69 -18.36 4.48
CA ALA A 362 -9.43 -19.73 4.03
C ALA A 362 -8.23 -19.84 3.07
N ILE A 363 -7.88 -18.78 2.35
CA ILE A 363 -6.73 -18.75 1.42
C ILE A 363 -5.56 -17.89 1.94
N GLN A 364 -5.60 -17.45 3.20
CA GLN A 364 -4.58 -16.57 3.79
C GLN A 364 -3.17 -17.16 3.66
N ASP A 365 -3.02 -18.47 3.90
CA ASP A 365 -1.74 -19.14 3.82
C ASP A 365 -1.19 -19.21 2.39
N ASP A 366 -2.05 -19.42 1.40
CA ASP A 366 -1.67 -19.41 -0.02
C ASP A 366 -1.19 -18.02 -0.45
N VAL A 367 -1.93 -16.98 -0.06
CA VAL A 367 -1.55 -15.58 -0.30
C VAL A 367 -0.18 -15.29 0.31
N ALA A 368 0.06 -15.74 1.55
CA ALA A 368 1.34 -15.59 2.23
C ALA A 368 2.48 -16.34 1.50
N PHE A 369 2.22 -17.54 0.99
CA PHE A 369 3.19 -18.30 0.19
C PHE A 369 3.56 -17.56 -1.10
N PHE A 370 2.57 -17.13 -1.89
CA PHE A 370 2.82 -16.43 -3.16
C PHE A 370 3.57 -15.11 -2.95
N GLN A 371 3.23 -14.39 -1.88
CA GLN A 371 3.95 -13.19 -1.47
C GLN A 371 5.40 -13.49 -1.08
N ALA A 372 5.67 -14.58 -0.35
CA ALA A 372 7.01 -14.97 0.04
C ALA A 372 7.89 -15.31 -1.19
N VAL A 373 7.33 -16.01 -2.18
CA VAL A 373 8.03 -16.30 -3.44
C VAL A 373 8.32 -15.01 -4.23
N CYS A 374 7.36 -14.09 -4.32
CA CYS A 374 7.57 -12.78 -4.93
C CYS A 374 8.66 -11.97 -4.22
N ALA A 375 8.63 -11.91 -2.89
CA ALA A 375 9.64 -11.21 -2.10
C ALA A 375 11.04 -11.81 -2.32
N ALA A 376 11.13 -13.14 -2.39
CA ALA A 376 12.37 -13.84 -2.72
C ALA A 376 12.85 -13.52 -4.16
N LEU A 377 11.95 -13.38 -5.14
CA LEU A 377 12.31 -12.99 -6.50
C LEU A 377 12.64 -11.50 -6.65
N ALA A 378 12.05 -10.63 -5.83
CA ALA A 378 12.25 -9.18 -5.90
C ALA A 378 13.56 -8.70 -5.26
N LYS A 379 14.10 -9.41 -4.27
CA LYS A 379 15.30 -9.01 -3.52
C LYS A 379 16.51 -8.78 -4.46
N LYS A 380 17.09 -7.58 -4.41
CA LYS A 380 18.21 -7.12 -5.25
C LYS A 380 19.56 -7.69 -4.78
N ALA A 381 20.54 -7.75 -5.67
CA ALA A 381 21.94 -8.04 -5.33
C ALA A 381 22.54 -6.88 -4.48
N ARG A 382 23.59 -7.18 -3.69
CA ARG A 382 24.33 -6.14 -2.95
C ARG A 382 24.89 -5.10 -3.93
N GLY A 383 24.78 -3.81 -3.59
CA GLY A 383 25.33 -2.70 -4.39
C GLY A 383 24.28 -1.83 -5.09
N GLU A 384 23.03 -2.29 -5.21
CA GLU A 384 21.94 -1.41 -5.60
C GLU A 384 21.53 -0.51 -4.43
N GLU A 385 21.78 0.80 -4.55
CA GLU A 385 21.19 1.80 -3.66
C GLU A 385 19.67 1.56 -3.56
N ARG A 386 19.15 1.57 -2.34
CA ARG A 386 17.72 1.50 -2.07
C ARG A 386 17.07 2.74 -2.67
N SER A 387 16.52 2.64 -3.88
CA SER A 387 15.41 3.51 -4.24
C SER A 387 14.19 2.94 -3.51
N GLU A 388 13.94 3.44 -2.30
CA GLU A 388 12.58 3.44 -1.78
C GLU A 388 11.74 4.18 -2.82
N GLU A 389 10.92 3.48 -3.60
CA GLU A 389 9.61 3.95 -4.07
C GLU A 389 9.02 2.96 -5.11
N ASP A 390 7.73 2.70 -4.94
CA ASP A 390 6.72 2.29 -5.93
C ASP A 390 6.31 0.83 -6.17
N LEU A 391 7.07 -0.21 -5.81
CA LEU A 391 6.55 -1.59 -5.92
C LEU A 391 6.83 -2.47 -4.70
N ASP A 392 7.92 -2.18 -4.00
CA ASP A 392 8.38 -2.96 -2.86
C ASP A 392 7.60 -2.62 -1.58
N HIS A 393 7.04 -1.41 -1.43
CA HIS A 393 6.40 -1.00 -0.18
C HIS A 393 5.00 -1.62 0.00
N ALA A 394 4.20 -1.74 -1.08
CA ALA A 394 2.87 -2.35 -1.06
C ALA A 394 2.92 -3.83 -0.69
N ILE A 395 3.87 -4.57 -1.29
CA ILE A 395 4.15 -5.95 -0.92
C ILE A 395 4.68 -5.99 0.51
N ARG A 396 5.71 -5.21 0.86
CA ARG A 396 6.30 -5.23 2.20
C ARG A 396 5.34 -4.86 3.33
N GLN A 397 4.37 -3.96 3.17
CA GLN A 397 3.43 -3.63 4.25
C GLN A 397 2.39 -4.73 4.47
N ILE A 398 1.84 -5.33 3.40
CA ILE A 398 0.91 -6.46 3.48
C ILE A 398 1.64 -7.72 3.99
N VAL A 399 2.91 -7.87 3.62
CA VAL A 399 3.79 -8.98 4.01
C VAL A 399 4.35 -8.83 5.43
N SER A 400 4.51 -7.60 5.95
CA SER A 400 5.29 -7.34 7.17
C SER A 400 4.74 -7.98 8.45
N ARG A 401 3.44 -8.34 8.51
CA ARG A 401 2.88 -8.98 9.71
C ARG A 401 2.72 -10.49 9.61
N ALA A 402 2.40 -11.02 8.43
CA ALA A 402 2.39 -12.46 8.18
C ALA A 402 3.79 -13.11 8.28
N ILE A 403 4.86 -12.31 8.15
CA ILE A 403 6.27 -12.76 8.24
C ILE A 403 6.96 -12.20 9.49
N SER A 404 6.27 -12.08 10.63
CA SER A 404 6.90 -11.62 11.88
C SER A 404 7.84 -12.64 12.54
N THR A 405 8.06 -13.83 11.96
CA THR A 405 8.90 -14.88 12.57
C THR A 405 9.77 -15.65 11.59
N THR A 406 9.99 -15.15 10.37
CA THR A 406 10.91 -15.83 9.45
C THR A 406 11.81 -14.80 8.81
N ASP A 407 13.04 -14.69 9.31
CA ASP A 407 14.12 -13.96 8.64
C ASP A 407 14.13 -14.37 7.17
N VAL A 408 13.61 -13.49 6.31
CA VAL A 408 13.44 -13.77 4.87
C VAL A 408 14.82 -14.05 4.29
N VAL A 409 15.02 -15.31 3.96
CA VAL A 409 16.31 -15.87 3.57
C VAL A 409 16.86 -15.08 2.39
N ASP A 410 18.13 -14.72 2.47
CA ASP A 410 18.88 -14.14 1.36
C ASP A 410 18.82 -15.11 0.17
N ILE A 411 18.58 -14.66 -1.07
CA ILE A 411 18.54 -15.55 -2.24
C ILE A 411 19.80 -16.42 -2.29
N PHE A 412 20.94 -15.87 -1.88
CA PHE A 412 22.20 -16.59 -1.74
C PHE A 412 22.14 -17.71 -0.69
N LYS A 413 21.64 -17.40 0.53
CA LYS A 413 21.43 -18.43 1.56
C LYS A 413 20.37 -19.46 1.17
N ALA A 414 19.33 -19.05 0.45
CA ALA A 414 18.25 -19.91 -0.02
C ALA A 414 18.74 -20.88 -1.10
N ALA A 415 19.70 -20.44 -1.93
CA ALA A 415 20.41 -21.27 -2.89
C ALA A 415 21.52 -22.15 -2.26
N GLY A 416 21.74 -22.07 -0.94
CA GLY A 416 22.78 -22.86 -0.24
C GLY A 416 24.19 -22.26 -0.30
N LEU A 417 24.31 -20.97 -0.66
CA LEU A 417 25.59 -20.27 -0.75
C LEU A 417 25.87 -19.56 0.59
N ASP A 418 26.72 -20.18 1.42
CA ASP A 418 27.27 -19.53 2.62
C ASP A 418 28.26 -18.45 2.20
N LYS A 419 28.18 -17.27 2.83
CA LYS A 419 28.98 -16.09 2.44
C LYS A 419 30.37 -16.11 3.09
N PRO A 420 31.45 -16.04 2.31
CA PRO A 420 32.66 -15.35 2.72
C PRO A 420 32.86 -14.08 1.88
N ASN A 421 33.70 -13.15 2.35
CA ASN A 421 34.06 -11.86 1.75
C ASN A 421 34.83 -11.96 0.41
N ILE A 422 34.53 -12.95 -0.42
CA ILE A 422 35.26 -13.22 -1.66
C ILE A 422 34.58 -12.44 -2.79
N SER A 423 35.39 -11.84 -3.66
CA SER A 423 34.97 -11.13 -4.88
C SER A 423 33.78 -11.86 -5.53
N ILE A 424 32.68 -11.14 -5.77
CA ILE A 424 31.39 -11.67 -6.25
C ILE A 424 31.52 -12.39 -7.61
N LEU A 425 32.67 -12.26 -8.28
CA LEU A 425 33.05 -12.89 -9.55
C LEU A 425 34.26 -13.84 -9.42
N SER A 426 34.53 -14.41 -8.24
CA SER A 426 35.60 -15.39 -8.07
C SER A 426 35.30 -16.70 -8.81
N ASP A 427 36.35 -17.43 -9.20
CA ASP A 427 36.18 -18.71 -9.90
C ASP A 427 35.46 -19.75 -9.02
N ASP A 428 35.71 -19.75 -7.71
CA ASP A 428 35.03 -20.61 -6.74
C ASP A 428 33.53 -20.31 -6.69
N PHE A 429 33.14 -19.03 -6.62
CA PHE A 429 31.74 -18.63 -6.57
C PHE A 429 31.00 -18.96 -7.88
N LEU A 430 31.64 -18.72 -9.03
CA LEU A 430 31.07 -19.07 -10.33
C LEU A 430 30.91 -20.59 -10.48
N ALA A 431 31.84 -21.39 -9.93
CA ALA A 431 31.73 -22.84 -9.90
C ALA A 431 30.57 -23.31 -9.01
N ASP A 432 30.37 -22.69 -7.85
CA ASP A 432 29.24 -22.99 -6.96
C ASP A 432 27.89 -22.68 -7.65
N VAL A 433 27.79 -21.53 -8.30
CA VAL A 433 26.57 -21.12 -9.03
C VAL A 433 26.28 -22.06 -10.21
N ARG A 434 27.33 -22.51 -10.91
CA ARG A 434 27.24 -23.53 -11.97
C ARG A 434 26.72 -24.86 -11.43
N GLY A 435 27.13 -25.22 -10.21
CA GLY A 435 26.76 -26.45 -9.50
C GLY A 435 25.34 -26.46 -8.92
N LEU A 436 24.64 -25.33 -8.90
CA LEU A 436 23.29 -25.24 -8.33
C LEU A 436 22.33 -26.23 -8.97
N LYS A 437 21.50 -26.87 -8.14
CA LYS A 437 20.44 -27.80 -8.56
C LYS A 437 19.40 -27.12 -9.44
N HIS A 438 19.03 -25.89 -9.10
CA HIS A 438 17.99 -25.10 -9.76
C HIS A 438 18.63 -24.19 -10.82
N LYS A 439 18.57 -24.60 -12.10
CA LYS A 439 19.31 -23.94 -13.18
C LYS A 439 18.71 -22.61 -13.59
N ASN A 440 17.38 -22.50 -13.64
CA ASN A 440 16.73 -21.23 -13.97
C ASN A 440 16.95 -20.20 -12.84
N LEU A 441 16.95 -20.66 -11.58
CA LEU A 441 17.36 -19.84 -10.44
C LEU A 441 18.83 -19.39 -10.56
N ALA A 442 19.75 -20.27 -10.97
CA ALA A 442 21.16 -19.92 -11.17
C ALA A 442 21.34 -18.82 -12.23
N VAL A 443 20.64 -18.91 -13.36
CA VAL A 443 20.61 -17.85 -14.39
C VAL A 443 20.16 -16.52 -13.78
N GLU A 444 19.07 -16.52 -13.01
CA GLU A 444 18.54 -15.30 -12.38
C GLU A 444 19.50 -14.72 -11.34
N VAL A 445 20.22 -15.56 -10.58
CA VAL A 445 21.27 -15.11 -9.65
C VAL A 445 22.41 -14.43 -10.41
N LEU A 446 22.97 -15.09 -11.44
CA LEU A 446 24.06 -14.52 -12.25
C LEU A 446 23.64 -13.21 -12.91
N ARG A 447 22.44 -13.17 -13.49
CA ARG A 447 21.87 -11.97 -14.11
C ARG A 447 21.84 -10.79 -13.14
N LYS A 448 21.34 -11.00 -11.91
CA LYS A 448 21.28 -9.95 -10.88
C LYS A 448 22.67 -9.49 -10.44
N LEU A 449 23.60 -10.41 -10.26
CA LEU A 449 24.97 -10.08 -9.87
C LEU A 449 25.66 -9.25 -10.93
N LEU A 450 25.64 -9.71 -12.18
CA LEU A 450 26.26 -9.02 -13.31
C LEU A 450 25.62 -7.65 -13.56
N ALA A 451 24.29 -7.55 -13.51
CA ALA A 451 23.60 -6.27 -13.63
C ALA A 451 23.99 -5.29 -12.50
N GLY A 452 24.12 -5.78 -11.27
CA GLY A 452 24.59 -4.99 -10.14
C GLY A 452 26.01 -4.47 -10.33
N GLU A 453 26.91 -5.35 -10.78
CA GLU A 453 28.31 -5.02 -11.04
C GLU A 453 28.46 -4.04 -12.21
N ILE A 454 27.77 -4.28 -13.33
CA ILE A 454 27.71 -3.37 -14.48
C ILE A 454 27.21 -1.98 -14.04
N LYS A 455 26.20 -1.93 -13.16
CA LYS A 455 25.68 -0.66 -12.65
C LYS A 455 26.70 0.07 -11.77
N LEU A 456 27.41 -0.63 -10.89
CA LEU A 456 28.49 -0.05 -10.10
C LEU A 456 29.61 0.49 -11.00
N ARG A 457 30.00 -0.31 -11.99
CA ARG A 457 31.03 0.02 -12.99
C ARG A 457 30.62 1.19 -13.90
N SER A 458 29.34 1.33 -14.24
CA SER A 458 28.82 2.39 -15.12
C SER A 458 29.06 3.80 -14.57
N LYS A 459 29.28 3.95 -13.26
CA LYS A 459 29.64 5.23 -12.63
C LYS A 459 31.02 5.74 -13.07
N ARG A 460 31.91 4.85 -13.53
CA ARG A 460 33.31 5.16 -13.88
C ARG A 460 33.69 4.74 -15.31
N HIS A 461 33.25 3.56 -15.76
CA HIS A 461 33.59 2.97 -17.05
C HIS A 461 32.38 2.90 -17.98
N LEU A 462 31.95 4.05 -18.51
CA LEU A 462 30.65 4.19 -19.16
C LEU A 462 30.54 3.41 -20.49
N VAL A 463 31.62 3.38 -21.28
CA VAL A 463 31.64 2.74 -22.60
C VAL A 463 31.59 1.21 -22.47
N GLN A 464 32.47 0.64 -21.65
CA GLN A 464 32.54 -0.80 -21.47
C GLN A 464 31.34 -1.36 -20.69
N SER A 465 30.81 -0.60 -19.72
CA SER A 465 29.56 -0.98 -19.04
C SER A 465 28.38 -1.07 -20.00
N ARG A 466 28.34 -0.25 -21.07
CA ARG A 466 27.32 -0.39 -22.14
C ARG A 466 27.51 -1.68 -22.92
N SER A 467 28.74 -2.00 -23.33
CA SER A 467 29.05 -3.26 -24.02
C SER A 467 28.66 -4.49 -23.19
N PHE A 468 29.04 -4.53 -21.91
CA PHE A 468 28.64 -5.61 -21.01
C PHE A 468 27.13 -5.67 -20.75
N ALA A 469 26.45 -4.51 -20.69
CA ALA A 469 24.99 -4.47 -20.58
C ALA A 469 24.31 -5.06 -21.83
N GLU A 470 24.79 -4.71 -23.03
CA GLU A 470 24.28 -5.26 -24.29
C GLU A 470 24.51 -6.78 -24.39
N LEU A 471 25.68 -7.27 -23.99
CA LEU A 471 25.98 -8.70 -23.94
C LEU A 471 25.08 -9.44 -22.95
N LEU A 472 24.90 -8.88 -21.75
CA LEU A 472 23.99 -9.43 -20.75
C LEU A 472 22.55 -9.48 -21.28
N GLU A 473 22.05 -8.39 -21.84
CA GLU A 473 20.70 -8.32 -22.41
C GLU A 473 20.51 -9.32 -23.54
N ARG A 474 21.51 -9.48 -24.42
CA ARG A 474 21.46 -10.45 -25.52
C ARG A 474 21.38 -11.89 -25.01
N SER A 475 22.23 -12.29 -24.06
CA SER A 475 22.19 -13.64 -23.49
C SER A 475 20.85 -13.92 -22.81
N ILE A 476 20.31 -12.95 -22.06
CA ILE A 476 18.99 -13.08 -21.41
C ILE A 476 17.85 -13.14 -22.43
N ARG A 477 17.89 -12.34 -23.50
CA ARG A 477 16.85 -12.37 -24.54
C ARG A 477 16.85 -13.71 -25.30
N THR A 478 18.02 -14.26 -25.56
CA THR A 478 18.18 -15.56 -26.23
C THR A 478 17.62 -16.70 -25.35
N TYR A 479 17.83 -16.61 -24.04
CA TYR A 479 17.23 -17.50 -23.05
C TYR A 479 15.70 -17.36 -22.95
N GLN A 480 15.18 -16.14 -22.84
CA GLN A 480 13.74 -15.87 -22.73
C GLN A 480 12.97 -16.36 -23.95
N ASN A 481 13.56 -16.26 -25.14
CA ASN A 481 13.02 -16.78 -26.39
C ASN A 481 13.19 -18.31 -26.53
N ARG A 482 13.68 -19.01 -25.49
CA ARG A 482 13.99 -20.44 -25.46
C ARG A 482 14.90 -20.92 -26.59
N ALA A 483 15.73 -20.05 -27.15
CA ALA A 483 16.66 -20.40 -28.22
C ALA A 483 17.85 -21.24 -27.70
N ILE A 484 18.10 -21.23 -26.39
CA ILE A 484 19.19 -21.95 -25.71
C ILE A 484 18.72 -22.47 -24.34
N GLU A 485 19.34 -23.55 -23.85
CA GLU A 485 19.03 -24.13 -22.54
C GLU A 485 19.63 -23.31 -21.38
N ALA A 486 19.03 -23.40 -20.18
CA ALA A 486 19.52 -22.68 -18.99
C ALA A 486 21.00 -22.96 -18.69
N ALA A 487 21.49 -24.18 -18.94
CA ALA A 487 22.89 -24.54 -18.77
C ALA A 487 23.82 -23.73 -19.70
N GLN A 488 23.42 -23.53 -20.96
CA GLN A 488 24.19 -22.76 -21.92
C GLN A 488 24.25 -21.28 -21.55
N VAL A 489 23.14 -20.74 -21.06
CA VAL A 489 23.07 -19.34 -20.57
C VAL A 489 23.97 -19.13 -19.38
N ILE A 490 24.02 -20.11 -18.45
CA ILE A 490 24.94 -20.07 -17.31
C ILE A 490 26.39 -19.95 -17.81
N GLU A 491 26.79 -20.71 -18.83
CA GLU A 491 28.13 -20.59 -19.42
C GLU A 491 28.39 -19.22 -20.03
N GLU A 492 27.44 -18.67 -20.78
CA GLU A 492 27.57 -17.33 -21.36
C GLU A 492 27.71 -16.25 -20.27
N LEU A 493 26.92 -16.33 -19.21
CA LEU A 493 26.99 -15.40 -18.08
C LEU A 493 28.27 -15.57 -17.27
N ILE A 494 28.77 -16.79 -17.10
CA ILE A 494 30.08 -17.05 -16.47
C ILE A 494 31.22 -16.51 -17.36
N ALA A 495 31.13 -16.66 -18.68
CA ALA A 495 32.10 -16.08 -19.60
C ALA A 495 32.09 -14.55 -19.52
N LEU A 496 30.92 -13.94 -19.46
CA LEU A 496 30.77 -12.49 -19.25
C LEU A 496 31.39 -12.05 -17.91
N ALA A 497 31.14 -12.79 -16.82
CA ALA A 497 31.75 -12.55 -15.52
C ALA A 497 33.29 -12.56 -15.58
N LYS A 498 33.86 -13.54 -16.29
CA LYS A 498 35.32 -13.64 -16.49
C LYS A 498 35.87 -12.49 -17.33
N GLN A 499 35.18 -12.12 -18.41
CA GLN A 499 35.56 -10.97 -19.24
C GLN A 499 35.60 -9.66 -18.43
N MET A 500 34.60 -9.43 -17.57
CA MET A 500 34.55 -8.27 -16.69
C MET A 500 35.74 -8.24 -15.73
N ARG A 501 36.09 -9.38 -15.14
CA ARG A 501 37.22 -9.52 -14.22
C ARG A 501 38.58 -9.35 -14.92
N ASP A 502 38.74 -9.92 -16.12
CA ASP A 502 39.97 -9.77 -16.90
C ASP A 502 40.16 -8.33 -17.40
N ALA A 503 39.08 -7.59 -17.64
CA ALA A 503 39.14 -6.16 -17.89
C ALA A 503 39.63 -5.36 -16.67
N ASP A 504 39.17 -5.71 -15.46
CA ASP A 504 39.64 -5.05 -14.23
C ASP A 504 41.13 -5.30 -13.99
N ARG A 505 41.59 -6.55 -14.18
CA ARG A 505 43.00 -6.91 -14.01
C ARG A 505 43.90 -6.19 -15.03
N ARG A 506 43.44 -5.98 -16.27
CA ARG A 506 44.22 -5.26 -17.31
C ARG A 506 44.49 -3.81 -16.93
N GLY A 507 43.54 -3.12 -16.31
CA GLY A 507 43.76 -1.75 -15.80
C GLY A 507 44.86 -1.68 -14.75
N GLU A 508 44.89 -2.66 -13.83
CA GLU A 508 45.93 -2.79 -12.81
C GLU A 508 47.30 -3.13 -13.41
N GLU A 509 47.37 -4.07 -14.36
CA GLU A 509 48.60 -4.49 -15.05
C GLU A 509 49.26 -3.35 -15.85
N LEU A 510 48.45 -2.48 -16.47
CA LEU A 510 48.93 -1.32 -17.23
C LEU A 510 49.35 -0.14 -16.34
N GLY A 511 49.16 -0.22 -15.03
CA GLY A 511 49.52 0.84 -14.07
C GLY A 511 48.79 2.16 -14.36
N LEU A 512 47.55 2.08 -14.81
CA LEU A 512 46.68 3.23 -15.06
C LEU A 512 45.88 3.57 -13.80
N SER A 513 45.66 4.85 -13.54
CA SER A 513 44.64 5.27 -12.57
C SER A 513 43.23 5.00 -13.11
N ASP A 514 42.23 4.89 -12.23
CA ASP A 514 40.82 4.64 -12.62
C ASP A 514 40.33 5.55 -13.76
N ASP A 515 40.66 6.85 -13.71
CA ASP A 515 40.28 7.82 -14.74
C ASP A 515 40.97 7.53 -16.08
N GLU A 516 42.26 7.19 -16.05
CA GLU A 516 43.05 6.89 -17.26
C GLU A 516 42.62 5.56 -17.87
N HIS A 517 42.27 4.59 -17.04
CA HIS A 517 41.73 3.32 -17.50
C HIS A 517 40.39 3.51 -18.23
N ALA A 518 39.51 4.38 -17.74
CA ALA A 518 38.24 4.67 -18.41
C ALA A 518 38.42 5.33 -19.79
N PHE A 519 39.43 6.19 -19.96
CA PHE A 519 39.77 6.79 -21.26
C PHE A 519 40.46 5.79 -22.19
N TYR A 520 41.39 4.99 -21.66
CA TYR A 520 42.04 3.91 -22.39
C TYR A 520 41.01 2.94 -22.99
N GLU A 521 40.05 2.48 -22.19
CA GLU A 521 38.98 1.59 -22.64
C GLU A 521 38.10 2.24 -23.72
N ALA A 522 37.85 3.55 -23.64
CA ALA A 522 37.08 4.25 -24.66
C ALA A 522 37.81 4.28 -26.03
N LEU A 523 39.15 4.31 -26.01
CA LEU A 523 39.98 4.23 -27.22
C LEU A 523 40.07 2.79 -27.75
N GLU A 524 40.02 1.79 -26.87
CA GLU A 524 40.10 0.36 -27.20
C GLU A 524 38.88 -0.14 -28.01
N VAL A 525 37.71 0.49 -27.87
CA VAL A 525 36.46 0.07 -28.54
C VAL A 525 36.57 0.03 -30.07
N ASN A 526 37.50 0.79 -30.65
CA ASN A 526 37.87 0.61 -32.05
C ASN A 526 38.99 -0.44 -32.13
N ASP A 527 38.65 -1.69 -32.42
CA ASP A 527 39.60 -2.81 -32.60
C ASP A 527 40.76 -2.48 -33.57
N SER A 528 40.55 -1.52 -34.49
CA SER A 528 41.58 -1.01 -35.39
C SER A 528 42.64 -0.16 -34.68
N ALA A 529 42.29 0.57 -33.62
CA ALA A 529 43.21 1.41 -32.87
C ALA A 529 44.23 0.56 -32.09
N VAL A 530 43.78 -0.50 -31.41
CA VAL A 530 44.65 -1.42 -30.65
C VAL A 530 45.60 -2.17 -31.59
N LYS A 531 45.09 -2.70 -32.70
CA LYS A 531 45.90 -3.44 -33.68
C LYS A 531 46.95 -2.58 -34.40
N VAL A 532 46.75 -1.26 -34.48
CA VAL A 532 47.62 -0.34 -35.20
C VAL A 532 48.58 0.42 -34.27
N LEU A 533 48.14 0.81 -33.08
CA LEU A 533 48.90 1.68 -32.16
C LEU A 533 49.58 0.91 -31.02
N GLY A 534 49.06 -0.25 -30.62
CA GLY A 534 49.56 -1.04 -29.49
C GLY A 534 49.22 -0.45 -28.11
N ASP A 535 49.25 -1.30 -27.08
CA ASP A 535 48.80 -0.96 -25.72
C ASP A 535 49.62 0.17 -25.07
N GLU A 536 50.94 0.25 -25.31
CA GLU A 536 51.78 1.31 -24.75
C GLU A 536 51.39 2.71 -25.27
N THR A 537 51.14 2.83 -26.58
CA THR A 537 50.76 4.11 -27.20
C THR A 537 49.37 4.54 -26.75
N LEU A 538 48.43 3.60 -26.66
CA LEU A 538 47.07 3.88 -26.16
C LEU A 538 47.08 4.29 -24.69
N ARG A 539 47.95 3.70 -23.88
CA ARG A 539 48.16 4.08 -22.48
C ARG A 539 48.63 5.52 -22.37
N ASP A 540 49.59 5.92 -23.18
CA ASP A 540 50.15 7.27 -23.15
C ASP A 540 49.13 8.32 -23.64
N ILE A 541 48.35 8.00 -24.68
CA ILE A 541 47.23 8.83 -25.14
C ILE A 541 46.17 8.98 -24.04
N ALA A 542 45.82 7.89 -23.34
CA ALA A 542 44.84 7.95 -22.25
C ALA A 542 45.30 8.85 -21.09
N ARG A 543 46.59 8.79 -20.72
CA ARG A 543 47.21 9.68 -19.71
C ARG A 543 47.16 11.15 -20.14
N GLU A 544 47.49 11.42 -21.40
CA GLU A 544 47.46 12.77 -21.96
C GLU A 544 46.04 13.34 -22.02
N LEU A 545 45.06 12.53 -22.41
CA LEU A 545 43.64 12.90 -22.42
C LEU A 545 43.12 13.23 -21.01
N VAL A 546 43.42 12.39 -20.01
CA VAL A 546 43.02 12.66 -18.62
C VAL A 546 43.67 13.94 -18.10
N SER A 547 44.96 14.14 -18.36
CA SER A 547 45.67 15.36 -17.98
C SER A 547 45.03 16.61 -18.62
N THR A 548 44.73 16.54 -19.92
CA THR A 548 44.11 17.63 -20.68
C THR A 548 42.71 17.96 -20.17
N VAL A 549 41.90 16.95 -19.87
CA VAL A 549 40.54 17.14 -19.32
C VAL A 549 40.60 17.69 -17.90
N LYS A 550 41.49 17.20 -17.03
CA LYS A 550 41.65 17.72 -15.66
C LYS A 550 42.14 19.17 -15.63
N ALA A 551 43.04 19.54 -16.55
CA ALA A 551 43.54 20.91 -16.65
C ALA A 551 42.49 21.92 -17.15
N ASN A 552 41.46 21.45 -17.87
CA ASN A 552 40.48 22.31 -18.55
C ASN A 552 39.04 22.19 -18.03
N THR A 553 38.78 21.40 -16.99
CA THR A 553 37.44 21.28 -16.38
C THR A 553 37.15 22.45 -15.43
N ALA A 554 36.31 23.38 -15.87
CA ALA A 554 35.72 24.41 -15.00
C ALA A 554 34.59 23.83 -14.12
N ILE A 555 34.37 24.38 -12.92
CA ILE A 555 33.41 23.86 -11.90
C ILE A 555 31.99 23.55 -12.45
N ASP A 556 31.55 24.24 -13.52
CA ASP A 556 30.20 24.10 -14.13
C ASP A 556 30.15 23.29 -15.44
N TRP A 557 31.21 22.56 -15.82
CA TRP A 557 31.30 21.90 -17.14
C TRP A 557 30.19 20.86 -17.40
N THR A 558 29.58 20.33 -16.34
CA THR A 558 28.43 19.40 -16.43
C THR A 558 27.13 20.10 -16.86
N VAL A 559 27.04 21.44 -16.81
CA VAL A 559 25.81 22.19 -17.10
C VAL A 559 25.96 23.10 -18.33
N LYS A 560 27.14 23.67 -18.57
CA LYS A 560 27.37 24.65 -19.66
C LYS A 560 27.82 23.97 -20.96
N GLU A 561 26.94 24.01 -21.97
CA GLU A 561 27.17 23.42 -23.29
C GLU A 561 28.40 24.01 -24.02
N SER A 562 28.67 25.30 -23.86
CA SER A 562 29.84 25.98 -24.42
C SER A 562 31.18 25.47 -23.85
N VAL A 563 31.20 25.03 -22.59
CA VAL A 563 32.39 24.44 -21.95
C VAL A 563 32.61 23.02 -22.45
N ARG A 564 31.53 22.23 -22.63
CA ARG A 564 31.59 20.90 -23.24
C ARG A 564 32.06 20.95 -24.70
N ALA A 565 31.61 21.95 -25.46
CA ALA A 565 32.05 22.14 -26.84
C ALA A 565 33.55 22.44 -26.93
N LYS A 566 34.10 23.28 -26.04
CA LYS A 566 35.56 23.52 -25.97
C LYS A 566 36.35 22.26 -25.60
N LEU A 567 35.85 21.46 -24.66
CA LEU A 567 36.48 20.19 -24.28
C LEU A 567 36.51 19.18 -25.45
N ARG A 568 35.46 19.10 -26.27
CA ARG A 568 35.40 18.24 -27.48
C ARG A 568 36.31 18.69 -28.64
N VAL A 569 36.86 19.90 -28.58
CA VAL A 569 37.81 20.40 -29.59
C VAL A 569 39.25 20.11 -29.14
N LEU A 570 39.48 19.99 -27.83
CA LEU A 570 40.78 19.70 -27.22
C LEU A 570 41.11 18.21 -27.19
N VAL A 571 40.07 17.36 -27.15
CA VAL A 571 40.09 15.90 -27.18
C VAL A 571 39.64 15.43 -28.55
#